data_AF-A0A354EG18-F1
#
_entry.id   AF-A0A354EG18-F1
#
_cell.length_a   1.000
_cell.length_b   1.000
_cell.length_c   1.000
_cell.angle_alpha   90.00
_cell.angle_beta   90.00
_cell.angle_gamma   90.00
#
_symmetry.space_group_name_H-M   'P 1'
#
loop_
_entity.id
_entity.type
_entity.pdbx_description
1 polymer ?
#
loop_
_entity_poly.entity_id
_entity_poly.type
_entity_poly.pdbx_seq_one_letter_code
_entity_poly.pdbx_strand_id
1 'polypeptide(L)'
;MVHVSFMQANDSGIGLKTIRNNDVTNAEGFVSFQGVGMESVGATISKDGYYQSGSGFKFTSSSNVTNRWEPWNPTVEVVLKKKRNPVPMYVKGTDNLKLPQFDIPIGYDLEKGDLVVPYGTGTTSDFIFSMHSAERAYTDYECNFSLTFSNEFDGIQEYFFDSNNQSNYKWPFLAPESGYVTTLFKEKSMQPGKGYTSNEIENVHYIFRVRTKTDNDGKIVSALYGKIVKEFEFDPKGAIFFGYYLNPDGTRNLEEDPKRNLFKEKMKRGQIFILDTSRSGG
;
A
#
# COMPACT_ATOMS: atom_id res chain seq x y z
N MET A 1 23.12 3.98 11.66
CA MET A 1 23.22 5.43 11.44
C MET A 1 24.16 5.69 10.28
N VAL A 2 23.87 6.73 9.49
CA VAL A 2 24.67 7.11 8.31
C VAL A 2 25.15 8.55 8.49
N HIS A 3 26.46 8.78 8.35
CA HIS A 3 27.04 10.11 8.26
C HIS A 3 27.26 10.49 6.79
N VAL A 4 26.90 11.70 6.41
CA VAL A 4 26.89 12.12 5.00
C VAL A 4 27.54 13.49 4.87
N SER A 5 28.63 13.62 4.11
CA SER A 5 29.34 14.90 3.91
C SER A 5 29.64 15.14 2.43
N PHE A 6 29.07 16.19 1.83
CA PHE A 6 29.22 16.41 0.39
C PHE A 6 29.67 17.83 0.05
N MET A 7 30.62 17.94 -0.87
CA MET A 7 31.00 19.18 -1.53
C MET A 7 30.01 19.51 -2.65
N GLN A 8 29.91 20.78 -3.02
CA GLN A 8 29.05 21.20 -4.13
C GLN A 8 29.58 20.69 -5.47
N ALA A 9 28.66 20.25 -6.34
CA ALA A 9 28.94 20.02 -7.76
C ALA A 9 29.44 21.32 -8.44
N ASN A 10 30.18 21.18 -9.54
CA ASN A 10 30.75 22.32 -10.26
C ASN A 10 30.35 22.38 -11.74
N ASP A 11 30.56 23.55 -12.35
CA ASP A 11 30.19 23.86 -13.74
C ASP A 11 30.96 23.03 -14.78
N SER A 12 32.03 22.34 -14.37
CA SER A 12 32.78 21.39 -15.21
C SER A 12 32.15 20.00 -15.27
N GLY A 13 31.00 19.80 -14.63
CA GLY A 13 30.24 18.55 -14.65
C GLY A 13 30.60 17.55 -13.55
N ILE A 14 31.47 17.92 -12.60
CA ILE A 14 31.81 17.09 -11.43
C ILE A 14 30.66 17.14 -10.44
N GLY A 15 30.20 15.98 -9.95
CA GLY A 15 29.08 15.88 -8.99
C GLY A 15 27.68 15.92 -9.62
N LEU A 16 27.58 16.03 -10.95
CA LEU A 16 26.30 15.96 -11.68
C LEU A 16 25.90 14.54 -12.08
N LYS A 17 26.82 13.56 -11.98
CA LYS A 17 26.53 12.15 -12.26
C LYS A 17 26.07 11.44 -10.98
N THR A 18 25.08 10.56 -11.10
CA THR A 18 24.73 9.64 -10.02
C THR A 18 25.88 8.68 -9.74
N ILE A 19 26.42 8.73 -8.52
CA ILE A 19 27.46 7.81 -8.03
C ILE A 19 26.84 6.98 -6.91
N ARG A 20 27.05 5.66 -6.94
CA ARG A 20 26.65 4.74 -5.87
C ARG A 20 27.90 4.24 -5.15
N ASN A 21 27.98 4.54 -3.85
CA ASN A 21 28.99 4.01 -2.95
C ASN A 21 28.33 3.00 -2.01
N ASN A 22 29.02 1.92 -1.66
CA ASN A 22 28.52 0.89 -0.75
C ASN A 22 29.57 0.61 0.32
N ASP A 23 29.13 0.42 1.56
CA ASP A 23 29.98 0.06 2.69
C ASP A 23 29.13 -0.61 3.79
N VAL A 24 29.78 -1.19 4.80
CA VAL A 24 29.14 -1.91 5.92
C VAL A 24 29.32 -1.11 7.21
N THR A 25 28.30 -1.09 8.06
CA THR A 25 28.39 -0.41 9.35
C THR A 25 29.42 -1.08 10.27
N ASN A 26 30.10 -0.28 11.09
CA ASN A 26 30.94 -0.77 12.17
C ASN A 26 30.12 -1.48 13.29
N ALA A 27 30.79 -1.96 14.34
CA ALA A 27 30.15 -2.67 15.45
C ALA A 27 29.11 -1.84 16.23
N GLU A 28 29.22 -0.51 16.17
CA GLU A 28 28.31 0.46 16.79
C GLU A 28 27.16 0.87 15.85
N GLY A 29 27.14 0.36 14.60
CA GLY A 29 26.09 0.63 13.63
C GLY A 29 26.28 1.91 12.80
N PHE A 30 27.50 2.44 12.70
CA PHE A 30 27.83 3.63 11.93
C PHE A 30 28.53 3.32 10.61
N VAL A 31 28.23 4.13 9.59
CA VAL A 31 28.94 4.19 8.32
C VAL A 31 29.00 5.65 7.85
N SER A 32 30.08 6.04 7.18
CA SER A 32 30.30 7.42 6.75
C SER A 32 30.60 7.48 5.26
N PHE A 33 29.88 8.35 4.55
CA PHE A 33 30.12 8.62 3.13
C PHE A 33 30.51 10.08 2.92
N GLN A 34 31.54 10.29 2.10
CA GLN A 34 31.95 11.60 1.63
C GLN A 34 31.96 11.64 0.09
N GLY A 35 31.55 12.75 -0.49
CA GLY A 35 31.54 12.89 -1.95
C GLY A 35 31.36 14.33 -2.45
N VAL A 36 31.12 14.46 -3.76
CA VAL A 36 30.72 15.70 -4.42
C VAL A 36 29.38 15.44 -5.08
N GLY A 37 28.41 16.32 -4.88
CA GLY A 37 27.05 16.07 -5.36
C GLY A 37 26.16 17.29 -5.35
N MET A 38 24.90 17.05 -5.72
CA MET A 38 23.83 18.03 -5.60
C MET A 38 23.30 18.12 -4.16
N GLU A 39 22.28 18.93 -3.93
CA GLU A 39 21.71 19.26 -2.62
C GLU A 39 21.02 18.10 -1.87
N SER A 40 21.04 16.88 -2.40
CA SER A 40 20.43 15.71 -1.75
C SER A 40 21.20 14.42 -1.97
N VAL A 41 21.09 13.52 -0.98
CA VAL A 41 21.69 12.18 -0.99
C VAL A 41 20.64 11.16 -0.58
N GLY A 42 20.58 10.04 -1.28
CA GLY A 42 19.80 8.87 -0.90
C GLY A 42 20.70 7.76 -0.37
N ALA A 43 20.23 7.05 0.65
CA ALA A 43 20.85 5.86 1.21
C ALA A 43 19.86 4.70 1.19
N THR A 44 20.34 3.51 0.85
CA THR A 44 19.60 2.25 0.99
C THR A 44 20.33 1.36 1.98
N ILE A 45 19.63 0.89 3.00
CA ILE A 45 20.18 0.09 4.08
C ILE A 45 19.48 -1.26 4.07
N SER A 46 20.27 -2.34 4.08
CA SER A 46 19.76 -3.71 4.11
C SER A 46 20.53 -4.54 5.15
N LYS A 47 19.83 -5.52 5.73
CA LYS A 47 20.38 -6.51 6.66
C LYS A 47 19.55 -7.78 6.57
N ASP A 48 20.21 -8.92 6.58
CA ASP A 48 19.53 -10.22 6.57
C ASP A 48 18.59 -10.36 7.77
N GLY A 49 17.36 -10.84 7.51
CA GLY A 49 16.29 -10.93 8.51
C GLY A 49 15.56 -9.61 8.79
N TYR A 50 15.88 -8.52 8.08
CA TYR A 50 15.20 -7.23 8.19
C TYR A 50 14.59 -6.83 6.84
N TYR A 51 13.58 -5.96 6.90
CA TYR A 51 13.11 -5.24 5.73
C TYR A 51 14.10 -4.13 5.39
N GLN A 52 14.39 -3.97 4.10
CA GLN A 52 15.20 -2.87 3.59
C GLN A 52 14.55 -1.53 4.00
N SER A 53 15.39 -0.56 4.33
CA SER A 53 14.97 0.82 4.58
C SER A 53 15.72 1.77 3.65
N GLY A 54 15.08 2.85 3.25
CA GLY A 54 15.69 3.94 2.49
C GLY A 54 15.64 5.22 3.29
N SER A 55 16.67 6.05 3.19
CA SER A 55 16.66 7.39 3.76
C SER A 55 17.14 8.40 2.73
N GLY A 56 16.46 9.54 2.65
CA GLY A 56 16.95 10.72 1.96
C GLY A 56 17.52 11.71 2.98
N PHE A 57 18.54 12.47 2.58
CA PHE A 57 18.96 13.67 3.29
C PHE A 57 19.03 14.81 2.29
N LYS A 58 18.35 15.92 2.59
CA LYS A 58 18.42 17.16 1.82
C LYS A 58 19.19 18.19 2.64
N PHE A 59 20.27 18.70 2.06
CA PHE A 59 21.03 19.80 2.64
C PHE A 59 20.20 21.08 2.60
N THR A 60 20.36 21.93 3.60
CA THR A 60 19.52 23.13 3.80
C THR A 60 20.15 24.39 3.21
N SER A 61 21.46 24.41 3.05
CA SER A 61 22.21 25.54 2.49
C SER A 61 23.59 25.09 2.00
N SER A 62 24.35 26.01 1.42
CA SER A 62 25.75 25.78 1.07
C SER A 62 26.65 26.94 1.51
N SER A 63 27.93 26.62 1.68
CA SER A 63 28.98 27.59 2.01
C SER A 63 29.88 27.80 0.80
N ASN A 64 29.85 28.99 0.21
CA ASN A 64 30.75 29.34 -0.90
C ASN A 64 32.22 29.43 -0.46
N VAL A 65 32.47 29.73 0.82
CA VAL A 65 33.84 29.83 1.38
C VAL A 65 34.50 28.47 1.47
N THR A 66 33.74 27.45 1.87
CA THR A 66 34.26 26.08 2.06
C THR A 66 33.83 25.12 0.94
N ASN A 67 33.09 25.62 -0.04
CA ASN A 67 32.50 24.90 -1.16
C ASN A 67 31.74 23.61 -0.78
N ARG A 68 30.99 23.64 0.32
CA ARG A 68 30.30 22.45 0.86
C ARG A 68 28.82 22.68 1.10
N TRP A 69 28.07 21.58 1.09
CA TRP A 69 26.70 21.56 1.56
C TRP A 69 26.62 21.55 3.08
N GLU A 70 25.57 22.17 3.62
CA GLU A 70 25.30 22.29 5.06
C GLU A 70 23.94 21.66 5.43
N PRO A 71 23.79 21.07 6.63
CA PRO A 71 24.83 20.92 7.64
C PRO A 71 25.95 19.99 7.17
N TRP A 72 27.18 20.30 7.57
CA TRP A 72 28.32 19.43 7.33
C TRP A 72 28.27 18.22 8.27
N ASN A 73 28.41 17.02 7.71
CA ASN A 73 28.41 15.75 8.44
C ASN A 73 27.16 15.44 9.31
N PRO A 74 25.92 15.64 8.82
CA PRO A 74 24.71 15.20 9.51
C PRO A 74 24.75 13.72 9.84
N THR A 75 24.13 13.38 10.96
CA THR A 75 23.81 11.99 11.30
C THR A 75 22.38 11.72 10.87
N VAL A 76 22.21 10.71 10.02
CA VAL A 76 20.91 10.23 9.57
C VAL A 76 20.63 8.92 10.28
N GLU A 77 19.64 8.93 11.17
CA GLU A 77 19.16 7.72 11.80
C GLU A 77 18.30 6.92 10.83
N VAL A 78 18.55 5.62 10.76
CA VAL A 78 17.79 4.69 9.92
C VAL A 78 17.34 3.50 10.73
N VAL A 79 16.02 3.31 10.78
CA VAL A 79 15.39 2.21 11.51
C VAL A 79 15.15 1.03 10.57
N LEU A 80 15.67 -0.14 10.94
CA LEU A 80 15.42 -1.40 10.25
C LEU A 80 14.33 -2.19 10.99
N LYS A 81 13.25 -2.54 10.30
CA LYS A 81 12.22 -3.42 10.84
C LYS A 81 12.63 -4.88 10.67
N LYS A 82 12.73 -5.62 11.78
CA LYS A 82 12.98 -7.06 11.74
C LYS A 82 11.77 -7.77 11.14
N LYS A 83 12.00 -8.66 10.18
CA LYS A 83 10.97 -9.59 9.69
C LYS A 83 10.60 -10.52 10.84
N ARG A 84 9.31 -10.65 11.15
CA ARG A 84 8.88 -11.56 12.24
C ARG A 84 8.43 -12.88 11.64
N ASN A 85 7.24 -12.91 11.05
CA ASN A 85 6.66 -14.14 10.54
C ASN A 85 5.90 -13.89 9.23
N PRO A 86 6.57 -13.61 8.10
CA PRO A 86 5.89 -13.51 6.81
C PRO A 86 5.12 -14.79 6.45
N VAL A 87 3.82 -14.67 6.15
CA VAL A 87 2.92 -15.79 5.82
C VAL A 87 2.44 -15.74 4.37
N PRO A 88 2.10 -16.88 3.75
CA PRO A 88 1.39 -16.89 2.48
C PRO A 88 0.08 -16.12 2.59
N MET A 89 -0.24 -15.34 1.55
CA MET A 89 -1.50 -14.62 1.47
C MET A 89 -2.14 -14.80 0.10
N TYR A 90 -3.45 -14.63 0.01
CA TYR A 90 -4.11 -14.39 -1.27
C TYR A 90 -3.81 -12.97 -1.69
N VAL A 91 -3.00 -12.81 -2.74
CA VAL A 91 -2.58 -11.49 -3.23
C VAL A 91 -3.11 -11.29 -4.64
N LYS A 92 -4.00 -10.30 -4.83
CA LYS A 92 -4.64 -10.06 -6.12
C LYS A 92 -4.95 -8.57 -6.33
N GLY A 93 -4.70 -8.10 -7.55
CA GLY A 93 -5.32 -6.89 -8.10
C GLY A 93 -6.58 -7.27 -8.88
N THR A 94 -7.64 -6.48 -8.77
CA THR A 94 -8.83 -6.69 -9.59
C THR A 94 -8.60 -6.16 -11.01
N ASP A 95 -8.20 -7.05 -11.90
CA ASP A 95 -8.12 -6.74 -13.33
C ASP A 95 -9.52 -6.92 -13.94
N ASN A 96 -10.16 -5.82 -14.37
CA ASN A 96 -11.49 -5.81 -14.99
C ASN A 96 -12.65 -6.29 -14.09
N LEU A 97 -12.58 -6.09 -12.77
CA LEU A 97 -13.78 -6.27 -11.96
C LEU A 97 -14.82 -5.23 -12.38
N LYS A 98 -15.84 -5.72 -13.08
CA LYS A 98 -16.96 -4.92 -13.55
C LYS A 98 -18.24 -5.46 -12.94
N LEU A 99 -18.95 -4.61 -12.21
CA LEU A 99 -20.24 -5.00 -11.66
C LEU A 99 -21.24 -5.20 -12.81
N PRO A 100 -21.93 -6.35 -12.89
CA PRO A 100 -22.87 -6.65 -13.96
C PRO A 100 -24.19 -5.88 -13.85
N GLN A 101 -24.51 -5.36 -12.68
CA GLN A 101 -25.74 -4.60 -12.41
C GLN A 101 -25.46 -3.49 -11.38
N PHE A 102 -26.23 -2.41 -11.49
CA PHE A 102 -26.23 -1.30 -10.54
C PHE A 102 -27.42 -1.42 -9.58
N ASP A 103 -27.33 -0.68 -8.48
CA ASP A 103 -28.36 -0.55 -7.45
C ASP A 103 -28.76 -1.87 -6.76
N ILE A 104 -27.92 -2.91 -6.88
CA ILE A 104 -28.06 -4.16 -6.15
C ILE A 104 -26.75 -4.55 -5.45
N PRO A 105 -26.83 -5.23 -4.28
CA PRO A 105 -25.65 -5.74 -3.60
C PRO A 105 -25.08 -6.94 -4.34
N ILE A 106 -23.77 -6.89 -4.62
CA ILE A 106 -23.03 -7.93 -5.33
C ILE A 106 -21.82 -8.33 -4.51
N GLY A 107 -21.76 -9.62 -4.15
CA GLY A 107 -20.67 -10.19 -3.37
C GLY A 107 -19.38 -10.37 -4.17
N TYR A 108 -18.24 -10.23 -3.50
CA TYR A 108 -16.91 -10.57 -4.00
C TYR A 108 -16.23 -11.46 -2.96
N ASP A 109 -15.74 -12.61 -3.43
CA ASP A 109 -15.05 -13.62 -2.62
C ASP A 109 -13.54 -13.37 -2.71
N LEU A 110 -12.90 -13.00 -1.60
CA LEU A 110 -11.48 -12.64 -1.55
C LEU A 110 -10.55 -13.87 -1.67
N GLU A 111 -11.03 -15.07 -1.33
CA GLU A 111 -10.23 -16.30 -1.50
C GLU A 111 -10.31 -16.88 -2.92
N LYS A 112 -11.43 -16.64 -3.60
CA LYS A 112 -11.61 -16.99 -5.03
C LYS A 112 -11.14 -15.86 -5.95
N GLY A 113 -11.11 -14.64 -5.44
CA GLY A 113 -10.82 -13.43 -6.18
C GLY A 113 -11.84 -13.14 -7.27
N ASP A 114 -13.09 -13.48 -7.06
CA ASP A 114 -14.12 -13.39 -8.09
C ASP A 114 -15.46 -12.97 -7.48
N LEU A 115 -16.35 -12.46 -8.32
CA LEU A 115 -17.72 -12.18 -7.94
C LEU A 115 -18.41 -13.44 -7.43
N VAL A 116 -19.27 -13.29 -6.45
CA VAL A 116 -20.09 -14.39 -5.92
C VAL A 116 -21.16 -14.76 -6.94
N VAL A 117 -21.54 -16.05 -6.97
CA VAL A 117 -22.66 -16.53 -7.78
C VAL A 117 -23.90 -15.63 -7.62
N PRO A 118 -24.63 -15.30 -8.71
CA PRO A 118 -24.53 -15.89 -10.05
C PRO A 118 -23.51 -15.20 -10.99
N TYR A 119 -22.77 -14.19 -10.53
CA TYR A 119 -21.99 -13.31 -11.41
C TYR A 119 -20.53 -13.72 -11.61
N GLY A 120 -20.06 -14.68 -10.80
CA GLY A 120 -18.75 -15.29 -10.92
C GLY A 120 -18.73 -16.64 -10.22
N THR A 121 -17.52 -17.07 -9.85
CA THR A 121 -17.24 -18.37 -9.20
C THR A 121 -17.05 -18.27 -7.68
N GLY A 122 -17.17 -17.06 -7.12
CA GLY A 122 -17.13 -16.80 -5.70
C GLY A 122 -18.28 -17.49 -4.97
N THR A 123 -18.03 -17.89 -3.72
CA THR A 123 -18.99 -18.63 -2.88
C THR A 123 -19.24 -17.96 -1.54
N THR A 124 -18.40 -17.02 -1.14
CA THR A 124 -18.53 -16.27 0.11
C THR A 124 -18.44 -14.78 -0.17
N SER A 125 -19.43 -14.01 0.27
CA SER A 125 -19.46 -12.55 0.11
C SER A 125 -18.58 -11.91 1.18
N ASP A 126 -17.28 -11.79 0.93
CA ASP A 126 -16.38 -11.10 1.85
C ASP A 126 -16.59 -9.59 1.78
N PHE A 127 -16.62 -9.08 0.55
CA PHE A 127 -16.98 -7.71 0.21
C PHE A 127 -18.33 -7.70 -0.51
N ILE A 128 -19.20 -6.76 -0.19
CA ILE A 128 -20.49 -6.57 -0.86
C ILE A 128 -20.50 -5.16 -1.44
N PHE A 129 -20.42 -5.07 -2.76
CA PHE A 129 -20.47 -3.81 -3.48
C PHE A 129 -21.90 -3.51 -3.92
N SER A 130 -22.37 -2.30 -3.64
CA SER A 130 -23.59 -1.73 -4.25
C SER A 130 -23.19 -0.44 -4.92
N MET A 131 -23.38 -0.34 -6.23
CA MET A 131 -22.95 0.80 -7.02
C MET A 131 -24.14 1.47 -7.71
N HIS A 132 -24.18 2.79 -7.66
CA HIS A 132 -25.08 3.62 -8.44
C HIS A 132 -24.30 4.38 -9.50
N SER A 133 -24.89 4.55 -10.69
CA SER A 133 -24.33 5.37 -11.75
C SER A 133 -25.42 6.00 -12.61
N ALA A 134 -25.34 7.31 -12.82
CA ALA A 134 -26.12 8.03 -13.80
C ALA A 134 -25.18 8.81 -14.73
N GLU A 135 -24.81 8.18 -15.84
CA GLU A 135 -23.97 8.77 -16.89
C GLU A 135 -24.85 9.37 -17.99
N ARG A 136 -24.83 10.70 -18.13
CA ARG A 136 -25.53 11.45 -19.18
C ARG A 136 -24.58 11.80 -20.32
N ALA A 137 -23.32 12.07 -20.01
CA ALA A 137 -22.20 12.23 -20.93
C ALA A 137 -20.87 11.95 -20.21
N TYR A 138 -19.77 11.83 -20.94
CA TYR A 138 -18.42 11.71 -20.35
C TYR A 138 -18.07 12.89 -19.42
N THR A 139 -18.65 14.06 -19.68
CA THR A 139 -18.48 15.29 -18.87
C THR A 139 -19.70 15.60 -17.99
N ASP A 140 -20.64 14.65 -17.86
CA ASP A 140 -21.85 14.77 -17.05
C ASP A 140 -22.25 13.41 -16.49
N TYR A 141 -21.77 13.10 -15.29
CA TYR A 141 -22.10 11.87 -14.59
C TYR A 141 -22.07 12.04 -13.08
N GLU A 142 -22.78 11.16 -12.39
CA GLU A 142 -22.57 10.88 -10.98
C GLU A 142 -22.45 9.37 -10.80
N CYS A 143 -21.50 8.93 -9.98
CA CYS A 143 -21.37 7.53 -9.63
C CYS A 143 -20.88 7.40 -8.19
N ASN A 144 -21.37 6.40 -7.50
CA ASN A 144 -20.96 6.09 -6.15
C ASN A 144 -21.01 4.58 -5.92
N PHE A 145 -20.23 4.09 -4.98
CA PHE A 145 -20.39 2.74 -4.46
C PHE A 145 -20.35 2.74 -2.94
N SER A 146 -21.01 1.76 -2.37
CA SER A 146 -20.83 1.34 -0.98
C SER A 146 -20.20 -0.04 -0.94
N LEU A 147 -19.24 -0.21 -0.05
CA LEU A 147 -18.69 -1.51 0.34
C LEU A 147 -19.19 -1.83 1.75
N THR A 148 -19.89 -2.97 1.86
CA THR A 148 -20.39 -3.54 3.12
C THR A 148 -19.89 -4.98 3.27
N PHE A 149 -20.23 -5.62 4.40
CA PHE A 149 -19.69 -6.93 4.78
C PHE A 149 -20.79 -7.87 5.27
N SER A 150 -20.54 -9.18 5.20
CA SER A 150 -21.55 -10.20 5.51
C SER A 150 -21.82 -10.39 7.01
N ASN A 151 -20.86 -10.08 7.88
CA ASN A 151 -20.98 -10.34 9.32
C ASN A 151 -20.94 -9.04 10.12
N GLU A 152 -21.62 -9.02 11.27
CA GLU A 152 -21.75 -7.84 12.14
C GLU A 152 -20.41 -7.20 12.54
N PHE A 153 -19.40 -8.04 12.79
CA PHE A 153 -18.09 -7.60 13.23
C PHE A 153 -17.07 -7.51 12.08
N ASP A 154 -17.47 -7.75 10.84
CA ASP A 154 -16.60 -7.48 9.71
C ASP A 154 -16.49 -5.96 9.49
N GLY A 155 -15.45 -5.55 8.77
CA GLY A 155 -15.29 -4.14 8.46
C GLY A 155 -13.95 -3.77 7.88
N ILE A 156 -13.79 -2.47 7.68
CA ILE A 156 -12.62 -1.86 7.06
C ILE A 156 -12.20 -0.61 7.85
N GLN A 157 -10.93 -0.29 7.77
CA GLN A 157 -10.33 0.86 8.42
C GLN A 157 -9.39 1.53 7.43
N GLU A 158 -9.42 2.87 7.37
CA GLU A 158 -8.39 3.67 6.71
C GLU A 158 -7.05 3.56 7.44
N TYR A 159 -5.97 3.49 6.67
CA TYR A 159 -4.62 3.41 7.17
C TYR A 159 -3.70 4.30 6.33
N PHE A 160 -2.99 5.20 7.00
CA PHE A 160 -2.01 6.08 6.37
C PHE A 160 -0.62 5.66 6.81
N PHE A 161 0.30 5.54 5.84
CA PHE A 161 1.69 5.31 6.18
C PHE A 161 2.27 6.57 6.83
N ASP A 162 3.02 6.36 7.92
CA ASP A 162 3.87 7.39 8.49
C ASP A 162 4.92 7.82 7.43
N SER A 163 4.94 9.11 7.10
CA SER A 163 5.86 9.68 6.13
C SER A 163 7.32 9.59 6.59
N ASN A 164 7.55 9.47 7.90
CA ASN A 164 8.88 9.28 8.48
C ASN A 164 9.33 7.80 8.47
N ASN A 165 8.42 6.86 8.17
CA ASN A 165 8.76 5.44 8.11
C ASN A 165 9.53 5.12 6.83
N GLN A 166 10.83 4.97 7.01
CA GLN A 166 11.85 4.67 6.01
C GLN A 166 11.83 3.22 5.51
N SER A 167 11.10 2.30 6.17
CA SER A 167 11.11 0.89 5.80
C SER A 167 10.26 0.61 4.57
N ASN A 168 10.69 -0.34 3.74
CA ASN A 168 9.86 -0.88 2.65
C ASN A 168 8.61 -1.59 3.20
N TYR A 169 8.66 -2.12 4.43
CA TYR A 169 7.47 -2.66 5.11
C TYR A 169 6.81 -1.58 5.96
N LYS A 170 5.81 -0.92 5.39
CA LYS A 170 5.13 0.22 6.02
C LYS A 170 3.91 -0.13 6.86
N TRP A 171 3.35 -1.31 6.67
CA TRP A 171 2.22 -1.84 7.42
C TRP A 171 2.55 -2.08 8.90
N PRO A 172 1.55 -2.11 9.80
CA PRO A 172 1.74 -2.66 11.12
C PRO A 172 1.96 -4.18 11.00
N PHE A 173 2.61 -4.79 11.99
CA PHE A 173 2.79 -6.25 12.00
C PHE A 173 1.46 -6.99 12.22
N LEU A 174 0.58 -6.40 13.02
CA LEU A 174 -0.73 -6.94 13.34
C LEU A 174 -1.81 -5.95 12.91
N ALA A 175 -2.88 -6.47 12.31
CA ALA A 175 -4.12 -5.74 12.11
C ALA A 175 -4.69 -5.26 13.47
N PRO A 176 -5.37 -4.11 13.52
CA PRO A 176 -5.99 -3.60 14.74
C PRO A 176 -7.05 -4.55 15.32
N GLU A 177 -7.35 -4.42 16.62
CA GLU A 177 -8.38 -5.23 17.28
C GLU A 177 -9.79 -4.66 17.05
N SER A 178 -9.87 -3.33 16.96
CA SER A 178 -11.09 -2.53 16.91
C SER A 178 -10.92 -1.36 15.94
N GLY A 179 -12.00 -0.59 15.74
CA GLY A 179 -11.99 0.60 14.88
C GLY A 179 -12.42 0.34 13.43
N TYR A 180 -12.87 -0.87 13.13
CA TYR A 180 -13.45 -1.23 11.84
C TYR A 180 -14.82 -0.60 11.67
N VAL A 181 -15.03 0.09 10.55
CA VAL A 181 -16.36 0.54 10.11
C VAL A 181 -16.99 -0.51 9.20
N THR A 182 -18.31 -0.66 9.27
CA THR A 182 -19.08 -1.68 8.53
C THR A 182 -19.45 -1.23 7.11
N THR A 183 -19.22 0.04 6.79
CA THR A 183 -19.54 0.62 5.48
C THR A 183 -18.44 1.59 5.06
N LEU A 184 -17.92 1.41 3.86
CA LEU A 184 -17.11 2.41 3.15
C LEU A 184 -17.94 2.96 2.00
N PHE A 185 -18.01 4.28 1.87
CA PHE A 185 -18.73 4.95 0.78
C PHE A 185 -17.78 5.79 -0.05
N LYS A 186 -17.86 5.66 -1.38
CA LYS A 186 -17.08 6.44 -2.33
C LYS A 186 -17.99 7.02 -3.40
N GLU A 187 -17.75 8.27 -3.75
CA GLU A 187 -18.50 9.00 -4.76
C GLU A 187 -17.57 9.84 -5.63
N LYS A 188 -18.01 10.02 -6.87
CA LYS A 188 -17.48 11.07 -7.75
C LYS A 188 -18.50 11.49 -8.78
N SER A 189 -18.40 12.75 -9.17
CA SER A 189 -19.23 13.31 -10.22
C SER A 189 -18.44 14.27 -11.10
N MET A 190 -18.88 14.39 -12.34
CA MET A 190 -18.48 15.43 -13.26
C MET A 190 -19.75 16.16 -13.67
N GLN A 191 -19.80 17.48 -13.49
CA GLN A 191 -20.97 18.29 -13.85
C GLN A 191 -20.56 19.41 -14.83
N PRO A 192 -21.30 19.62 -15.93
CA PRO A 192 -21.05 20.73 -16.85
C PRO A 192 -21.01 22.08 -16.11
N GLY A 193 -19.93 22.84 -16.31
CA GLY A 193 -19.73 24.14 -15.67
C GLY A 193 -19.30 24.12 -14.19
N LYS A 194 -19.33 22.96 -13.51
CA LYS A 194 -18.85 22.82 -12.12
C LYS A 194 -17.58 21.98 -11.99
N GLY A 195 -17.30 21.12 -12.97
CA GLY A 195 -16.10 20.29 -12.98
C GLY A 195 -16.24 18.99 -12.17
N TYR A 196 -15.09 18.44 -11.80
CA TYR A 196 -14.95 17.14 -11.13
C TYR A 196 -15.01 17.29 -9.61
N THR A 197 -15.70 16.36 -8.95
CA THR A 197 -15.74 16.22 -7.48
C THR A 197 -15.61 14.75 -7.10
N SER A 198 -14.95 14.47 -5.98
CA SER A 198 -14.82 13.12 -5.42
C SER A 198 -14.46 13.16 -3.93
N ASN A 199 -14.77 12.08 -3.22
CA ASN A 199 -14.30 11.81 -1.86
C ASN A 199 -13.18 10.74 -1.80
N GLU A 200 -12.53 10.45 -2.94
CA GLU A 200 -11.30 9.66 -2.98
C GLU A 200 -10.21 10.33 -2.14
N ILE A 201 -9.47 9.54 -1.37
CA ILE A 201 -8.47 10.04 -0.42
C ILE A 201 -7.08 9.70 -0.95
N GLU A 202 -6.24 10.72 -1.09
CA GLU A 202 -4.87 10.52 -1.53
C GLU A 202 -4.04 9.78 -0.47
N ASN A 203 -3.18 8.86 -0.91
CA ASN A 203 -2.26 8.10 -0.05
C ASN A 203 -2.93 7.28 1.06
N VAL A 204 -4.23 7.01 0.94
CA VAL A 204 -4.94 6.09 1.83
C VAL A 204 -4.64 4.64 1.46
N HIS A 205 -4.61 3.83 2.49
CA HIS A 205 -4.61 2.38 2.41
C HIS A 205 -5.71 1.85 3.30
N TYR A 206 -5.98 0.55 3.24
CA TYR A 206 -6.98 -0.04 4.13
C TYR A 206 -6.48 -1.29 4.82
N ILE A 207 -6.97 -1.51 6.04
CA ILE A 207 -6.90 -2.78 6.75
C ILE A 207 -8.34 -3.24 6.93
N PHE A 208 -8.62 -4.51 6.65
CA PHE A 208 -9.97 -5.06 6.76
C PHE A 208 -9.99 -6.36 7.57
N ARG A 209 -11.18 -6.67 8.07
CA ARG A 209 -11.53 -7.89 8.80
C ARG A 209 -12.79 -8.48 8.16
N VAL A 210 -12.74 -9.76 7.80
CA VAL A 210 -13.86 -10.49 7.17
C VAL A 210 -14.03 -11.87 7.79
N ARG A 211 -15.20 -12.50 7.54
CA ARG A 211 -15.51 -13.86 8.00
C ARG A 211 -15.40 -14.02 9.51
N THR A 212 -15.79 -12.98 10.25
CA THR A 212 -15.88 -13.08 11.71
C THR A 212 -16.83 -14.19 12.12
N LYS A 213 -16.42 -14.96 13.12
CA LYS A 213 -17.27 -15.89 13.86
C LYS A 213 -17.22 -15.50 15.31
N THR A 214 -18.38 -15.52 15.95
CA THR A 214 -18.50 -15.27 17.38
C THR A 214 -18.87 -16.54 18.13
N ASP A 215 -18.52 -16.59 19.42
CA ASP A 215 -19.14 -17.52 20.35
C ASP A 215 -20.55 -17.04 20.76
N ASN A 216 -21.17 -17.77 21.69
CA ASN A 216 -22.50 -17.45 22.22
C ASN A 216 -22.53 -16.15 23.02
N ASP A 217 -21.38 -15.65 23.46
CA ASP A 217 -21.24 -14.39 24.22
C ASP A 217 -20.99 -13.19 23.29
N GLY A 218 -21.03 -13.40 21.97
CA GLY A 218 -20.78 -12.36 20.97
C GLY A 218 -19.30 -12.00 20.81
N LYS A 219 -18.38 -12.78 21.39
CA LYS A 219 -16.94 -12.53 21.29
C LYS A 219 -16.41 -13.17 20.01
N ILE A 220 -15.61 -12.42 19.26
CA ILE A 220 -14.94 -12.91 18.05
C ILE A 220 -13.96 -14.04 18.43
N VAL A 221 -14.22 -15.25 17.92
CA VAL A 221 -13.35 -16.43 18.09
C VAL A 221 -12.44 -16.67 16.89
N SER A 222 -12.83 -16.20 15.71
CA SER A 222 -12.00 -16.24 14.50
C SER A 222 -12.42 -15.16 13.52
N ALA A 223 -11.48 -14.68 12.72
CA ALA A 223 -11.72 -13.81 11.57
C ALA A 223 -10.53 -13.91 10.61
N LEU A 224 -10.72 -13.50 9.36
CA LEU A 224 -9.60 -13.26 8.45
C LEU A 224 -9.29 -11.78 8.40
N TYR A 225 -8.01 -11.48 8.21
CA TYR A 225 -7.50 -10.11 8.18
C TYR A 225 -6.74 -9.86 6.89
N GLY A 226 -6.78 -8.63 6.42
CA GLY A 226 -6.08 -8.27 5.21
C GLY A 226 -5.88 -6.79 5.07
N LYS A 227 -5.30 -6.42 3.93
CA LYS A 227 -4.92 -5.06 3.60
C LYS A 227 -5.16 -4.75 2.13
N ILE A 228 -5.51 -3.50 1.83
CA ILE A 228 -5.68 -2.97 0.47
C ILE A 228 -4.64 -1.89 0.26
N VAL A 229 -3.85 -2.02 -0.80
CA VAL A 229 -2.62 -1.23 -0.97
C VAL A 229 -2.84 0.21 -1.40
N LYS A 230 -4.03 0.60 -1.84
CA LYS A 230 -4.36 1.94 -2.33
C LYS A 230 -5.85 2.21 -2.16
N GLU A 231 -6.24 3.45 -2.42
CA GLU A 231 -7.63 3.85 -2.67
C GLU A 231 -8.33 2.93 -3.69
N PHE A 232 -9.64 2.77 -3.55
CA PHE A 232 -10.48 2.13 -4.56
C PHE A 232 -10.65 3.08 -5.75
N GLU A 233 -10.25 2.64 -6.93
CA GLU A 233 -10.57 3.34 -8.17
C GLU A 233 -11.85 2.75 -8.74
N PHE A 234 -12.74 3.56 -9.30
CA PHE A 234 -13.97 3.09 -9.93
C PHE A 234 -14.38 3.97 -11.11
N ASP A 235 -15.34 3.57 -11.93
CA ASP A 235 -15.83 4.41 -13.02
C ASP A 235 -17.35 4.30 -13.20
N PRO A 236 -18.00 5.26 -13.89
CA PRO A 236 -19.45 5.22 -14.13
C PRO A 236 -19.94 3.97 -14.88
N LYS A 237 -19.06 3.19 -15.49
CA LYS A 237 -19.39 1.98 -16.24
C LYS A 237 -19.39 0.73 -15.38
N GLY A 238 -19.14 0.86 -14.09
CA GLY A 238 -19.20 -0.24 -13.13
C GLY A 238 -17.87 -0.92 -12.84
N ALA A 239 -16.76 -0.39 -13.35
CA ALA A 239 -15.46 -0.94 -13.03
C ALA A 239 -15.04 -0.53 -11.61
N ILE A 240 -14.47 -1.47 -10.85
CA ILE A 240 -13.89 -1.24 -9.52
C ILE A 240 -12.49 -1.87 -9.49
N PHE A 241 -11.47 -1.08 -9.19
CA PHE A 241 -10.08 -1.51 -9.14
C PHE A 241 -9.54 -1.36 -7.72
N PHE A 242 -9.05 -2.46 -7.17
CA PHE A 242 -8.32 -2.49 -5.90
C PHE A 242 -7.35 -3.66 -5.86
N GLY A 243 -6.28 -3.53 -5.08
CA GLY A 243 -5.30 -4.58 -4.83
C GLY A 243 -5.30 -4.97 -3.38
N TYR A 244 -5.50 -6.26 -3.08
CA TYR A 244 -5.61 -6.76 -1.71
C TYR A 244 -4.65 -7.90 -1.40
N TYR A 245 -4.42 -8.06 -0.11
CA TYR A 245 -3.72 -9.18 0.53
C TYR A 245 -4.65 -9.70 1.63
N LEU A 246 -5.05 -10.97 1.54
CA LEU A 246 -5.84 -11.64 2.56
C LEU A 246 -5.01 -12.74 3.23
N ASN A 247 -4.89 -12.67 4.56
CA ASN A 247 -4.28 -13.70 5.38
C ASN A 247 -5.32 -14.79 5.70
N PRO A 248 -5.16 -16.02 5.21
CA PRO A 248 -6.11 -17.11 5.46
C PRO A 248 -5.93 -17.80 6.81
N ASP A 249 -4.81 -17.57 7.51
CA ASP A 249 -4.43 -18.33 8.71
C ASP A 249 -5.25 -17.92 9.96
N GLY A 250 -6.16 -16.96 9.82
CA GLY A 250 -7.00 -16.45 10.91
C GLY A 250 -6.27 -15.59 11.93
N THR A 251 -4.96 -15.37 11.75
CA THR A 251 -4.18 -14.47 12.60
C THR A 251 -4.28 -13.03 12.11
N ARG A 252 -4.05 -12.06 13.00
CA ARG A 252 -3.98 -10.63 12.64
C ARG A 252 -2.71 -10.26 11.86
N ASN A 253 -1.85 -11.21 11.53
CA ASN A 253 -0.57 -10.93 10.90
C ASN A 253 -0.77 -10.32 9.51
N LEU A 254 -0.09 -9.19 9.26
CA LEU A 254 -0.12 -8.50 7.97
C LEU A 254 1.19 -8.65 7.18
N GLU A 255 2.19 -9.35 7.70
CA GLU A 255 3.43 -9.63 6.97
C GLU A 255 3.18 -10.68 5.88
N GLU A 256 3.22 -10.26 4.62
CA GLU A 256 3.14 -11.16 3.48
C GLU A 256 4.51 -11.80 3.18
N ASP A 257 4.48 -13.08 2.79
CA ASP A 257 5.60 -13.70 2.10
C ASP A 257 5.48 -13.45 0.58
N PRO A 258 6.30 -12.55 0.00
CA PRO A 258 6.19 -12.19 -1.41
C PRO A 258 6.48 -13.35 -2.37
N LYS A 259 7.07 -14.45 -1.88
CA LYS A 259 7.35 -15.65 -2.69
C LYS A 259 6.15 -16.61 -2.76
N ARG A 260 5.18 -16.49 -1.84
CA ARG A 260 4.04 -17.41 -1.70
C ARG A 260 2.71 -16.67 -1.80
N ASN A 261 2.30 -16.41 -3.04
CA ASN A 261 0.93 -15.95 -3.34
C ASN A 261 0.04 -17.17 -3.61
N LEU A 262 -1.00 -17.34 -2.79
CA LEU A 262 -1.89 -18.50 -2.80
C LEU A 262 -2.74 -18.62 -4.08
N PHE A 263 -2.93 -17.54 -4.84
CA PHE A 263 -3.56 -17.64 -6.17
C PHE A 263 -2.65 -18.35 -7.19
N LYS A 264 -1.33 -18.15 -7.10
CA LYS A 264 -0.36 -18.78 -8.01
C LYS A 264 -0.28 -20.29 -7.76
N GLU A 265 -0.42 -20.70 -6.51
CA GLU A 265 -0.40 -22.12 -6.12
C GLU A 265 -1.65 -22.86 -6.60
N LYS A 266 -2.81 -22.19 -6.65
CA LYS A 266 -4.07 -22.75 -7.17
C LYS A 266 -4.13 -22.81 -8.71
N MET A 267 -3.30 -22.04 -9.42
CA MET A 267 -3.28 -21.97 -10.89
C MET A 267 -2.08 -22.72 -11.47
N LYS A 268 -2.27 -23.91 -12.06
CA LYS A 268 -1.25 -24.50 -12.96
C LYS A 268 -1.06 -23.55 -14.16
N ARG A 269 0.15 -22.96 -14.26
CA ARG A 269 0.75 -22.21 -15.40
C ARG A 269 -0.22 -21.33 -16.21
N GLY A 270 -0.13 -20.01 -16.06
CA GLY A 270 -0.48 -19.09 -17.17
C GLY A 270 -1.02 -17.71 -16.86
N GLN A 271 -1.43 -17.39 -15.63
CA GLN A 271 -2.02 -16.07 -15.34
C GLN A 271 -1.58 -15.58 -13.96
N ILE A 272 -0.55 -14.72 -13.95
CA ILE A 272 -0.07 -14.05 -12.74
C ILE A 272 0.40 -12.66 -13.13
N PHE A 273 -0.17 -11.63 -12.49
CA PHE A 273 0.51 -10.34 -12.34
C PHE A 273 0.79 -10.10 -10.85
N ILE A 274 1.99 -9.60 -10.59
CA ILE A 274 2.50 -9.25 -9.27
C ILE A 274 2.05 -7.81 -9.02
N LEU A 275 1.46 -7.54 -7.86
CA LEU A 275 1.37 -6.18 -7.35
C LEU A 275 2.81 -5.70 -7.09
N ASP A 276 3.41 -5.03 -8.08
CA ASP A 276 4.71 -4.39 -7.91
C ASP A 276 4.52 -3.16 -7.03
N THR A 277 4.77 -3.31 -5.73
CA THR A 277 4.84 -2.20 -4.79
C THR A 277 6.17 -1.46 -4.86
N SER A 278 7.09 -1.89 -5.73
CA SER A 278 8.41 -1.27 -5.95
C SER A 278 8.46 -0.45 -7.24
N ARG A 279 7.59 0.56 -7.38
CA ARG A 279 8.01 1.75 -8.15
C ARG A 279 8.93 2.59 -7.26
N SER A 280 10.21 2.26 -7.32
CA SER A 280 11.29 3.22 -7.07
C SER A 280 11.09 4.41 -8.02
N GLY A 281 10.89 5.60 -7.47
CA GLY A 281 10.97 6.84 -8.23
C GLY A 281 12.29 6.89 -9.00
N GLY A 282 12.18 7.27 -10.28
CA GLY A 282 13.31 7.79 -11.04
C GLY A 282 13.63 9.21 -10.62
#